data_AF-A0A6S9FG41-F1
#
_entry.id   AF-A0A6S9FG41-F1
#
_cell.length_a   1.000
_cell.length_b   1.000
_cell.length_c   1.000
_cell.angle_alpha   90.00
_cell.angle_beta   90.00
_cell.angle_gamma   90.00
#
_symmetry.space_group_name_H-M   'P 1'
#
loop_
_entity.id
_entity.type
_entity.pdbx_description
1 polymer ?
#
loop_
_entity_poly.entity_id
_entity_poly.type
_entity_poly.pdbx_seq_one_letter_code
_entity_poly.pdbx_strand_id
1 'polypeptide(L)'
;MFPQVLVQVVSLVRNALCVCKSLVAEDHWSRDPIMKAPFFGGEEPEDVLIIEAVIGLLQLMGGVFLCAGAVKKMLEARKEMTVAFSIQEEMDCTRLSWLEYVLLSDSLDKEKAAKKQKYSEGIHELNIGVGFFFLCAWSFHSCSVVYLMLSLSLVEVSLAVLLWYGGKGIYAAWRNSQDVQLAYGRRRRQLPHRVNPGNARWVALKLHREADTRLDLAAARGGRERTAAEVRRVAKAITDIDKLLEDGAGIKWTKDLEDHRVEQLVEADKLVAEAVFTAWIIFLNIIAGVGYFFIPLTYYVPDEGTFAYYLWDLWPGHEFLAWWGNLAGDVAWTLEPLSLLAAPALLALVLRCTRDAAVHAARKDK
;
A
#
# COMPACT_ATOMS: atom_id res chain seq x y z
N MET A 1 -2.73 -8.35 13.67
CA MET A 1 -3.08 -9.24 12.55
C MET A 1 -4.52 -9.76 12.67
N PHE A 2 -4.94 -10.32 13.82
CA PHE A 2 -6.30 -10.84 14.02
C PHE A 2 -7.44 -9.88 13.61
N PRO A 3 -7.40 -8.56 13.91
CA PRO A 3 -8.49 -7.65 13.54
C PRO A 3 -8.65 -7.48 12.03
N GLN A 4 -7.55 -7.49 11.26
CA GLN A 4 -7.60 -7.29 9.80
C GLN A 4 -8.17 -8.51 9.10
N VAL A 5 -7.76 -9.73 9.49
CA VAL A 5 -8.31 -10.97 8.92
C VAL A 5 -9.81 -11.04 9.18
N LEU A 6 -10.27 -10.68 10.38
CA LEU A 6 -11.68 -10.66 10.71
C LEU A 6 -12.47 -9.69 9.83
N VAL A 7 -11.95 -8.48 9.60
CA VAL A 7 -12.58 -7.52 8.67
C VAL A 7 -12.71 -8.11 7.27
N GLN A 8 -11.67 -8.76 6.75
CA GLN A 8 -11.73 -9.38 5.42
C GLN A 8 -12.73 -10.53 5.36
N VAL A 9 -12.82 -11.37 6.39
CA VAL A 9 -13.80 -12.45 6.46
C VAL A 9 -15.23 -11.89 6.52
N VAL A 10 -15.48 -10.88 7.35
CA VAL A 10 -16.80 -10.23 7.45
C VAL A 10 -17.20 -9.62 6.10
N SER A 11 -16.28 -8.89 5.45
CA SER A 11 -16.51 -8.32 4.12
C SER A 11 -16.77 -9.40 3.07
N LEU A 12 -16.00 -10.49 3.06
CA LEU A 12 -16.17 -11.60 2.13
C LEU A 12 -17.56 -12.24 2.26
N VAL A 13 -17.96 -12.57 3.49
CA VAL A 13 -19.27 -13.19 3.74
C VAL A 13 -20.41 -12.24 3.38
N ARG A 14 -20.30 -10.96 3.78
CA ARG A 14 -21.28 -9.93 3.44
C ARG A 14 -21.48 -9.80 1.93
N ASN A 15 -20.38 -9.62 1.18
CA ASN A 15 -20.44 -9.38 -0.26
C ASN A 15 -20.91 -10.64 -1.01
N ALA A 16 -20.50 -11.84 -0.56
CA ALA A 16 -21.04 -13.08 -1.10
C ALA A 16 -22.55 -13.20 -0.89
N LEU A 17 -23.07 -12.76 0.27
CA LEU A 17 -24.52 -12.69 0.49
C LEU A 17 -25.21 -11.65 -0.39
N CYS A 18 -24.58 -10.52 -0.70
CA CYS A 18 -25.10 -9.57 -1.70
C CYS A 18 -25.19 -10.22 -3.09
N VAL A 19 -24.14 -10.93 -3.53
CA VAL A 19 -24.18 -11.72 -4.79
C VAL A 19 -25.33 -12.73 -4.76
N CYS A 20 -25.46 -13.50 -3.68
CA CYS A 20 -26.56 -14.46 -3.52
C CYS A 20 -27.91 -13.76 -3.57
N LYS A 21 -28.08 -12.62 -2.87
CA LYS A 21 -29.31 -11.83 -2.90
C LYS A 21 -29.67 -11.46 -4.33
N SER A 22 -28.71 -11.07 -5.16
CA SER A 22 -28.93 -10.68 -6.55
C SER A 22 -29.26 -11.87 -7.48
N LEU A 23 -28.84 -13.09 -7.15
CA LEU A 23 -29.01 -14.28 -8.01
C LEU A 23 -30.16 -15.22 -7.60
N VAL A 24 -30.56 -15.19 -6.34
CA VAL A 24 -31.60 -16.04 -5.79
C VAL A 24 -32.98 -15.64 -6.33
N ALA A 25 -33.86 -16.62 -6.55
CA ALA A 25 -35.22 -16.39 -7.01
C ALA A 25 -36.10 -15.70 -5.94
N GLU A 26 -37.15 -15.00 -6.36
CA GLU A 26 -38.06 -14.26 -5.47
C GLU A 26 -38.80 -15.13 -4.45
N ASP A 27 -39.03 -16.40 -4.78
CA ASP A 27 -39.71 -17.40 -3.95
C ASP A 27 -38.79 -18.17 -3.00
N HIS A 28 -37.49 -17.85 -2.97
CA HIS A 28 -36.54 -18.52 -2.09
C HIS A 28 -36.69 -18.05 -0.64
N TRP A 29 -36.65 -19.00 0.31
CA TRP A 29 -36.85 -18.75 1.75
C TRP A 29 -36.00 -17.61 2.36
N SER A 30 -34.82 -17.33 1.81
CA SER A 30 -33.97 -16.23 2.30
C SER A 30 -34.54 -14.84 1.99
N ARG A 31 -35.53 -14.76 1.09
CA ARG A 31 -36.34 -13.58 0.77
C ARG A 31 -37.69 -13.59 1.49
N ASP A 32 -37.92 -14.52 2.43
CA ASP A 32 -39.09 -14.44 3.30
C ASP A 32 -38.96 -13.24 4.25
N PRO A 33 -40.06 -12.53 4.54
CA PRO A 33 -40.06 -11.42 5.47
C PRO A 33 -39.86 -11.92 6.91
N ILE A 34 -38.90 -11.33 7.63
CA ILE A 34 -38.68 -11.63 9.06
C ILE A 34 -39.47 -10.69 9.97
N MET A 35 -39.62 -9.43 9.55
CA MET A 35 -40.37 -8.42 10.28
C MET A 35 -40.85 -7.31 9.35
N LYS A 36 -41.93 -6.64 9.77
CA LYS A 36 -42.38 -5.39 9.18
C LYS A 36 -41.76 -4.23 9.93
N ALA A 37 -40.93 -3.45 9.28
CA ALA A 37 -40.32 -2.27 9.88
C ALA A 37 -41.23 -1.06 9.64
N PRO A 38 -41.58 -0.28 10.69
CA PRO A 38 -42.25 0.99 10.49
C PRO A 38 -41.25 1.94 9.83
N PHE A 39 -41.42 2.16 8.52
CA PHE A 39 -40.57 3.08 7.78
C PHE A 39 -40.70 4.48 8.38
N PHE A 40 -39.58 5.10 8.79
CA PHE A 40 -39.59 6.48 9.28
C PHE A 40 -39.95 7.43 8.12
N GLY A 41 -41.23 7.76 7.99
CA GLY A 41 -41.76 8.72 7.02
C GLY A 41 -42.55 8.13 5.85
N GLY A 42 -42.92 6.85 5.90
CA GLY A 42 -43.73 6.16 4.87
C GLY A 42 -45.09 5.77 5.42
N GLU A 43 -46.11 5.68 4.55
CA GLU A 43 -47.47 5.33 4.94
C GLU A 43 -47.65 3.83 5.21
N GLU A 44 -46.79 2.98 4.65
CA GLU A 44 -46.87 1.52 4.81
C GLU A 44 -45.54 0.91 5.29
N PRO A 45 -45.58 -0.06 6.22
CA PRO A 45 -44.39 -0.75 6.69
C PRO A 45 -43.82 -1.68 5.60
N GLU A 46 -42.51 -1.62 5.38
CA GLU A 46 -41.80 -2.47 4.43
C GLU A 46 -41.34 -3.78 5.09
N ASP A 47 -41.33 -4.85 4.31
CA ASP A 47 -40.90 -6.18 4.73
C ASP A 47 -39.36 -6.27 4.73
N VAL A 48 -38.76 -6.50 5.90
CA VAL A 48 -37.32 -6.77 6.01
C VAL A 48 -37.07 -8.24 5.67
N LEU A 49 -36.24 -8.51 4.66
CA LEU A 49 -35.93 -9.87 4.24
C LEU A 49 -34.87 -10.51 5.15
N ILE A 50 -34.91 -11.84 5.33
CA ILE A 50 -33.91 -12.57 6.14
C ILE A 50 -32.49 -12.28 5.66
N ILE A 51 -32.23 -12.36 4.35
CA ILE A 51 -30.90 -12.12 3.79
C ILE A 51 -30.42 -10.68 3.99
N GLU A 52 -31.33 -9.70 3.93
CA GLU A 52 -31.02 -8.28 4.14
C GLU A 52 -30.69 -8.00 5.61
N ALA A 53 -31.43 -8.59 6.54
CA ALA A 53 -31.12 -8.49 7.97
C ALA A 53 -29.72 -9.03 8.27
N VAL A 54 -29.33 -10.17 7.69
CA VAL A 54 -27.98 -10.74 7.86
C VAL A 54 -26.92 -9.83 7.23
N ILE A 55 -27.14 -9.33 6.01
CA ILE A 55 -26.24 -8.36 5.36
C ILE A 55 -26.09 -7.11 6.22
N GLY A 56 -27.18 -6.56 6.75
CA GLY A 56 -27.20 -5.39 7.62
C GLY A 56 -26.38 -5.59 8.90
N LEU A 57 -26.51 -6.74 9.57
CA LEU A 57 -25.69 -7.07 10.74
C LEU A 57 -24.20 -7.16 10.39
N LEU A 58 -23.85 -7.76 9.24
CA LEU A 58 -22.47 -7.83 8.78
C LEU A 58 -21.92 -6.44 8.37
N GLN A 59 -22.75 -5.57 7.80
CA GLN A 59 -22.42 -4.17 7.53
C GLN A 59 -22.11 -3.42 8.83
N LEU A 60 -22.95 -3.60 9.87
CA LEU A 60 -22.72 -3.02 11.19
C LEU A 60 -21.39 -3.48 11.79
N MET A 61 -21.14 -4.79 11.77
CA MET A 61 -19.87 -5.35 12.25
C MET A 61 -18.67 -4.80 11.48
N GLY A 62 -18.75 -4.77 10.15
CA GLY A 62 -17.73 -4.19 9.28
C GLY A 62 -17.49 -2.72 9.57
N GLY A 63 -18.55 -1.93 9.73
CA GLY A 63 -18.51 -0.51 10.07
C GLY A 63 -17.83 -0.25 11.41
N VAL A 64 -18.20 -1.01 12.46
CA VAL A 64 -17.57 -0.91 13.78
C VAL A 64 -16.06 -1.19 13.71
N PHE A 65 -15.67 -2.28 13.06
CA PHE A 65 -14.26 -2.64 12.94
C PHE A 65 -13.45 -1.63 12.12
N LEU A 66 -14.04 -1.13 11.02
CA LEU A 66 -13.40 -0.14 10.17
C LEU A 66 -13.23 1.20 10.90
N CYS A 67 -14.27 1.69 11.59
CA CYS A 67 -14.19 2.90 12.41
C CYS A 67 -13.14 2.78 13.51
N ALA A 68 -13.11 1.66 14.24
CA ALA A 68 -12.12 1.43 15.29
C ALA A 68 -10.69 1.40 14.74
N GLY A 69 -10.49 0.73 13.60
CA GLY A 69 -9.21 0.69 12.88
C GLY A 69 -8.76 2.07 12.40
N ALA A 70 -9.68 2.83 11.81
CA ALA A 70 -9.48 4.19 11.32
C ALA A 70 -9.05 5.16 12.42
N VAL A 71 -9.77 5.18 13.55
CA VAL A 71 -9.43 6.01 14.72
C VAL A 71 -8.05 5.66 15.24
N LYS A 72 -7.74 4.37 15.40
CA LYS A 72 -6.41 3.92 15.81
C LYS A 72 -5.32 4.38 14.83
N LYS A 73 -5.53 4.21 13.52
CA LYS A 73 -4.62 4.64 12.46
C LYS A 73 -4.35 6.14 12.50
N MET A 74 -5.39 6.96 12.71
CA MET A 74 -5.28 8.41 12.86
C MET A 74 -4.49 8.81 14.11
N LEU A 75 -4.75 8.17 15.25
CA LEU A 75 -4.03 8.44 16.49
C LEU A 75 -2.54 8.08 16.39
N GLU A 76 -2.22 6.95 15.76
CA GLU A 76 -0.83 6.55 15.49
C GLU A 76 -0.14 7.55 14.54
N ALA A 77 -0.78 7.91 13.44
CA ALA A 77 -0.23 8.88 12.48
C ALA A 77 0.01 10.25 13.14
N ARG A 78 -0.90 10.69 14.01
CA ARG A 78 -0.74 11.93 14.79
C ARG A 78 0.45 11.84 15.74
N LYS A 79 0.58 10.74 16.48
CA LYS A 79 1.71 10.52 17.40
C LYS A 79 3.05 10.52 16.66
N GLU A 80 3.13 9.79 15.55
CA GLU A 80 4.33 9.71 14.70
C GLU A 80 4.69 11.09 14.12
N MET A 81 3.70 11.87 13.71
CA MET A 81 3.90 13.24 13.22
C MET A 81 4.41 14.19 14.31
N THR A 82 3.93 14.07 15.56
CA THR A 82 4.48 14.83 16.70
C THR A 82 5.96 14.50 16.93
N VAL A 83 6.34 13.23 16.84
CA VAL A 83 7.75 12.82 16.94
C VAL A 83 8.59 13.41 15.79
N ALA A 84 8.07 13.41 14.56
CA ALA A 84 8.76 14.01 13.43
C ALA A 84 8.96 15.54 13.62
N PHE A 85 8.01 16.23 14.25
CA PHE A 85 8.18 17.65 14.59
C PHE A 85 9.25 17.85 15.67
N SER A 86 9.29 17.04 16.72
CA SER A 86 10.35 17.15 17.74
C SER A 86 11.75 16.87 17.17
N ILE A 87 11.87 15.92 16.23
CA ILE A 87 13.15 15.65 15.55
C ILE A 87 13.57 16.86 14.71
N GLN A 88 12.64 17.50 14.00
CA GLN A 88 12.93 18.73 13.25
C GLN A 88 13.48 19.83 14.17
N GLU A 89 12.81 20.07 15.31
CA GLU A 89 13.25 21.09 16.28
C GLU A 89 14.64 20.77 16.84
N GLU A 90 14.95 19.50 17.13
CA GLU A 90 16.27 19.07 17.59
C GLU A 90 17.33 19.22 16.50
N MET A 91 17.01 18.91 15.24
CA MET A 91 17.88 19.12 14.09
C MET A 91 18.23 20.59 13.91
N ASP A 92 17.25 21.49 14.03
CA ASP A 92 17.45 22.93 13.88
C ASP A 92 18.32 23.51 15.01
N CYS A 93 18.35 22.86 16.18
CA CYS A 93 19.23 23.23 17.30
C CYS A 93 20.64 22.59 17.21
N THR A 94 20.82 21.53 16.43
CA THR A 94 22.06 20.75 16.37
C THR A 94 22.98 21.26 15.26
N ARG A 95 24.30 21.32 15.53
CA ARG A 95 25.31 21.70 14.52
C ARG A 95 25.59 20.54 13.55
N LEU A 96 24.63 20.24 12.68
CA LEU A 96 24.80 19.32 11.57
C LEU A 96 25.60 19.97 10.44
N SER A 97 26.35 19.18 9.65
CA SER A 97 26.87 19.69 8.39
C SER A 97 25.72 20.00 7.43
N TRP A 98 25.93 20.93 6.50
CA TRP A 98 24.90 21.29 5.52
C TRP A 98 24.36 20.08 4.74
N LEU A 99 25.23 19.14 4.35
CA LEU A 99 24.83 17.95 3.60
C LEU A 99 23.97 17.02 4.46
N GLU A 100 24.34 16.79 5.73
CA GLU A 100 23.55 16.00 6.67
C GLU A 100 22.19 16.63 6.93
N TYR A 101 22.15 17.96 7.11
CA TYR A 101 20.90 18.69 7.30
C TYR A 101 19.96 18.52 6.11
N VAL A 102 20.46 18.70 4.88
CA VAL A 102 19.65 18.57 3.67
C VAL A 102 19.11 17.15 3.50
N LEU A 103 19.97 16.13 3.70
CA LEU A 103 19.55 14.72 3.58
C LEU A 103 18.52 14.33 4.64
N LEU A 104 18.74 14.76 5.89
CA LEU A 104 17.86 14.44 7.00
C LEU A 104 16.53 15.21 6.89
N SER A 105 16.55 16.46 6.45
CA SER A 105 15.34 17.27 6.22
C SER A 105 14.49 16.68 5.10
N ASP A 106 15.07 16.29 3.96
CA ASP A 106 14.34 15.65 2.86
C ASP A 106 13.72 14.32 3.30
N SER A 107 14.45 13.52 4.07
CA SER A 107 13.91 12.29 4.66
C SER A 107 12.74 12.56 5.61
N LEU A 108 12.86 13.57 6.46
CA LEU A 108 11.85 13.91 7.45
C LEU A 108 10.60 14.50 6.81
N ASP A 109 10.74 15.29 5.73
CA ASP A 109 9.62 15.83 4.97
C ASP A 109 8.84 14.73 4.23
N LYS A 110 9.55 13.74 3.67
CA LYS A 110 8.92 12.54 3.10
C LYS A 110 8.17 11.75 4.17
N GLU A 111 8.76 11.60 5.36
CA GLU A 111 8.10 10.93 6.47
C GLU A 111 6.84 11.68 6.92
N LYS A 112 6.92 13.00 7.14
CA LYS A 112 5.77 13.86 7.48
C LYS A 112 4.66 13.75 6.43
N ALA A 113 5.01 13.78 5.14
CA ALA A 113 4.05 13.61 4.05
C ALA A 113 3.36 12.24 4.10
N ALA A 114 4.12 11.16 4.33
CA ALA A 114 3.56 9.82 4.50
C ALA A 114 2.64 9.71 5.72
N LYS A 115 2.99 10.35 6.85
CA LYS A 115 2.12 10.36 8.05
C LYS A 115 0.84 11.16 7.81
N LYS A 116 0.92 12.30 7.12
CA LYS A 116 -0.25 13.09 6.72
C LYS A 116 -1.18 12.28 5.82
N GLN A 117 -0.62 11.54 4.87
CA GLN A 117 -1.41 10.62 4.03
C GLN A 117 -2.07 9.52 4.88
N LYS A 118 -1.33 8.84 5.77
CA LYS A 118 -1.88 7.81 6.69
C LYS A 118 -3.04 8.35 7.54
N TYR A 119 -2.94 9.60 8.00
CA TYR A 119 -4.02 10.27 8.72
C TYR A 119 -5.25 10.52 7.83
N SER A 120 -5.04 11.00 6.60
CA SER A 120 -6.10 11.23 5.61
C SER A 120 -6.81 9.92 5.22
N GLU A 121 -6.05 8.84 5.00
CA GLU A 121 -6.61 7.51 4.77
C GLU A 121 -7.52 7.07 5.92
N GLY A 122 -7.11 7.34 7.17
CA GLY A 122 -7.95 7.07 8.35
C GLY A 122 -9.26 7.86 8.35
N ILE A 123 -9.28 9.12 7.89
CA ILE A 123 -10.53 9.89 7.75
C ILE A 123 -11.47 9.22 6.74
N HIS A 124 -10.94 8.78 5.60
CA HIS A 124 -11.76 8.14 4.58
C HIS A 124 -12.24 6.75 4.99
N GLU A 125 -11.41 5.95 5.68
CA GLU A 125 -11.83 4.70 6.30
C GLU A 125 -12.95 4.92 7.33
N LEU A 126 -12.84 5.99 8.15
CA LEU A 126 -13.88 6.37 9.10
C LEU A 126 -15.20 6.73 8.39
N ASN A 127 -15.13 7.52 7.32
CA ASN A 127 -16.30 7.87 6.51
C ASN A 127 -16.99 6.64 5.90
N ILE A 128 -16.22 5.68 5.39
CA ILE A 128 -16.76 4.41 4.88
C ILE A 128 -17.45 3.64 6.00
N GLY A 129 -16.81 3.56 7.18
CA GLY A 129 -17.38 2.91 8.35
C GLY A 129 -18.70 3.55 8.78
N VAL A 130 -18.77 4.89 8.83
CA VAL A 130 -20.00 5.66 9.06
C VAL A 130 -21.07 5.35 8.00
N GLY A 131 -20.68 5.29 6.72
CA GLY A 131 -21.57 4.87 5.64
C GLY A 131 -22.22 3.50 5.89
N PHE A 132 -21.45 2.52 6.37
CA PHE A 132 -21.98 1.18 6.70
C PHE A 132 -23.00 1.18 7.85
N PHE A 133 -22.94 2.12 8.80
CA PHE A 133 -24.01 2.25 9.81
C PHE A 133 -25.34 2.67 9.17
N PHE A 134 -25.30 3.59 8.20
CA PHE A 134 -26.51 4.01 7.49
C PHE A 134 -27.03 2.92 6.54
N LEU A 135 -26.15 2.16 5.88
CA LEU A 135 -26.55 1.00 5.08
C LEU A 135 -27.17 -0.11 5.94
N CYS A 136 -26.66 -0.34 7.15
CA CYS A 136 -27.28 -1.23 8.12
C CYS A 136 -28.69 -0.75 8.48
N ALA A 137 -28.83 0.53 8.85
CA ALA A 137 -30.14 1.12 9.16
C ALA A 137 -31.11 1.00 7.97
N TRP A 138 -30.62 1.15 6.74
CA TRP A 138 -31.41 0.96 5.52
C TRP A 138 -31.83 -0.50 5.33
N SER A 139 -30.96 -1.47 5.61
CA SER A 139 -31.28 -2.91 5.54
C SER A 139 -32.39 -3.32 6.52
N PHE A 140 -32.64 -2.50 7.55
CA PHE A 140 -33.77 -2.63 8.48
C PHE A 140 -34.91 -1.64 8.19
N HIS A 141 -34.91 -1.01 7.00
CA HIS A 141 -35.88 0.00 6.56
C HIS A 141 -36.12 1.12 7.59
N SER A 142 -35.08 1.44 8.37
CA SER A 142 -35.14 2.38 9.50
C SER A 142 -34.73 3.80 9.10
N CYS A 143 -34.35 4.04 7.84
CA CYS A 143 -33.99 5.35 7.31
C CYS A 143 -34.57 5.55 5.91
N SER A 144 -34.69 6.81 5.47
CA SER A 144 -35.21 7.14 4.14
C SER A 144 -34.19 6.89 3.02
N VAL A 145 -34.68 6.77 1.78
CA VAL A 145 -33.85 6.58 0.58
C VAL A 145 -32.79 7.68 0.42
N VAL A 146 -33.06 8.90 0.88
CA VAL A 146 -32.11 10.01 0.87
C VAL A 146 -30.85 9.66 1.67
N TYR A 147 -30.99 9.03 2.85
CA TYR A 147 -29.85 8.63 3.68
C TYR A 147 -29.08 7.47 3.06
N LEU A 148 -29.77 6.54 2.39
CA LEU A 148 -29.11 5.51 1.58
C LEU A 148 -28.20 6.17 0.54
N MET A 149 -28.73 7.08 -0.27
CA MET A 149 -27.98 7.72 -1.36
C MET A 149 -26.81 8.57 -0.85
N LEU A 150 -26.99 9.30 0.25
CA LEU A 150 -25.90 10.03 0.92
C LEU A 150 -24.82 9.07 1.44
N SER A 151 -25.21 7.94 2.04
CA SER A 151 -24.26 6.96 2.57
C SER A 151 -23.44 6.29 1.47
N LEU A 152 -24.07 5.90 0.35
CA LEU A 152 -23.39 5.37 -0.83
C LEU A 152 -22.42 6.41 -1.41
N SER A 153 -22.88 7.66 -1.57
CA SER A 153 -22.02 8.75 -2.06
C SER A 153 -20.80 8.97 -1.16
N LEU A 154 -20.98 8.92 0.17
CA LEU A 154 -19.90 9.07 1.14
C LEU A 154 -18.87 7.93 1.03
N VAL A 155 -19.35 6.69 0.90
CA VAL A 155 -18.50 5.50 0.74
C VAL A 155 -17.71 5.60 -0.56
N GLU A 156 -18.37 5.88 -1.68
CA GLU A 156 -17.74 5.91 -3.01
C GLU A 156 -16.72 7.05 -3.15
N VAL A 157 -17.05 8.25 -2.68
CA VAL A 157 -16.09 9.39 -2.70
C VAL A 157 -14.88 9.08 -1.83
N SER A 158 -15.09 8.48 -0.66
CA SER A 158 -13.99 8.10 0.22
C SER A 158 -13.13 7.00 -0.39
N LEU A 159 -13.75 6.01 -1.03
CA LEU A 159 -13.07 4.95 -1.75
C LEU A 159 -12.25 5.50 -2.91
N ALA A 160 -12.81 6.41 -3.71
CA ALA A 160 -12.09 7.05 -4.83
C ALA A 160 -10.79 7.75 -4.37
N VAL A 161 -10.82 8.42 -3.22
CA VAL A 161 -9.61 9.04 -2.64
C VAL A 161 -8.60 7.97 -2.18
N LEU A 162 -9.06 6.88 -1.55
CA LEU A 162 -8.19 5.77 -1.17
C LEU A 162 -7.55 5.09 -2.39
N LEU A 163 -8.31 4.89 -3.47
CA LEU A 163 -7.81 4.34 -4.74
C LEU A 163 -6.75 5.25 -5.36
N TRP A 164 -6.94 6.57 -5.31
CA TRP A 164 -5.93 7.53 -5.74
C TRP A 164 -4.63 7.40 -4.95
N TYR A 165 -4.69 7.23 -3.63
CA TYR A 165 -3.52 6.95 -2.80
C TYR A 165 -2.86 5.62 -3.13
N GLY A 166 -3.65 4.56 -3.36
CA GLY A 166 -3.16 3.27 -3.83
C GLY A 166 -2.42 3.38 -5.16
N GLY A 167 -2.98 4.12 -6.13
CA GLY A 167 -2.37 4.37 -7.43
C GLY A 167 -1.02 5.09 -7.33
N LYS A 168 -0.90 6.08 -6.44
CA LYS A 168 0.39 6.73 -6.13
C LYS A 168 1.40 5.74 -5.55
N GLY A 169 0.96 4.85 -4.66
CA GLY A 169 1.78 3.79 -4.09
C GLY A 169 2.34 2.84 -5.14
N ILE A 170 1.49 2.38 -6.07
CA ILE A 170 1.90 1.53 -7.21
C ILE A 170 2.96 2.24 -8.05
N TYR A 171 2.73 3.50 -8.43
CA TYR A 171 3.68 4.24 -9.25
C TYR A 171 5.03 4.40 -8.54
N ALA A 172 5.03 4.69 -7.23
CA ALA A 172 6.24 4.77 -6.44
C ALA A 172 6.97 3.44 -6.33
N ALA A 173 6.27 2.34 -6.07
CA ALA A 173 6.85 1.00 -6.00
C ALA A 173 7.47 0.57 -7.34
N TRP A 174 6.77 0.84 -8.44
CA TRP A 174 7.26 0.61 -9.79
C TRP A 174 8.55 1.38 -10.08
N ARG A 175 8.55 2.70 -9.80
CA ARG A 175 9.73 3.55 -10.00
C ARG A 175 10.91 3.09 -9.16
N ASN A 176 10.68 2.78 -7.88
CA ASN A 176 11.73 2.30 -6.99
C ASN A 176 12.32 0.98 -7.47
N SER A 177 11.50 0.05 -7.99
CA SER A 177 11.98 -1.19 -8.59
C SER A 177 12.85 -0.92 -9.82
N GLN A 178 12.43 -0.03 -10.72
CA GLN A 178 13.24 0.37 -11.87
C GLN A 178 14.57 1.01 -11.45
N ASP A 179 14.58 1.86 -10.44
CA ASP A 179 15.80 2.48 -9.92
C ASP A 179 16.77 1.44 -9.34
N VAL A 180 16.25 0.45 -8.59
CA VAL A 180 17.06 -0.68 -8.07
C VAL A 180 17.62 -1.51 -9.21
N GLN A 181 16.81 -1.86 -10.21
CA GLN A 181 17.25 -2.64 -11.38
C GLN A 181 18.29 -1.87 -12.23
N LEU A 182 18.12 -0.56 -12.42
CA LEU A 182 19.07 0.29 -13.14
C LEU A 182 20.37 0.48 -12.36
N ALA A 183 20.30 0.65 -11.04
CA ALA A 183 21.47 0.70 -10.17
C ALA A 183 22.23 -0.64 -10.23
N TYR A 184 21.51 -1.76 -10.23
CA TYR A 184 22.07 -3.09 -10.41
C TYR A 184 22.75 -3.25 -11.78
N GLY A 185 22.07 -2.89 -12.87
CA GLY A 185 22.62 -2.97 -14.23
C GLY A 185 23.86 -2.10 -14.42
N ARG A 186 23.90 -0.89 -13.83
CA ARG A 186 25.08 -0.01 -13.83
C ARG A 186 26.24 -0.60 -13.04
N ARG A 187 25.98 -1.12 -11.83
CA ARG A 187 27.02 -1.80 -11.03
C ARG A 187 27.56 -3.03 -11.74
N ARG A 188 26.72 -3.83 -12.41
CA ARG A 188 27.17 -5.02 -13.19
C ARG A 188 28.13 -4.63 -14.32
N ARG A 189 27.88 -3.51 -15.01
CA ARG A 189 28.77 -3.00 -16.07
C ARG A 189 30.05 -2.36 -15.53
N GLN A 190 29.97 -1.72 -14.36
CA GLN A 190 31.11 -1.04 -13.74
C GLN A 190 32.03 -1.98 -12.96
N LEU A 191 31.52 -3.12 -12.49
CA LEU A 191 32.32 -4.14 -11.85
C LEU A 191 33.12 -4.86 -12.94
N PRO A 192 34.45 -4.71 -12.99
CA PRO A 192 35.25 -5.47 -13.93
C PRO A 192 34.97 -6.97 -13.73
N HIS A 193 34.71 -7.69 -14.83
CA HIS A 193 34.37 -9.13 -14.84
C HIS A 193 35.39 -10.04 -14.14
N ARG A 194 36.52 -9.48 -13.71
CA ARG A 194 37.35 -10.00 -12.64
C ARG A 194 37.57 -8.87 -11.63
N VAL A 195 37.13 -9.04 -10.39
CA VAL A 195 37.85 -8.44 -9.26
C VAL A 195 39.18 -9.20 -9.20
N ASN A 196 40.06 -8.92 -10.15
CA ASN A 196 41.46 -9.28 -10.03
C ASN A 196 41.93 -8.60 -8.73
N PRO A 197 42.70 -9.23 -7.84
CA PRO A 197 43.21 -8.60 -6.61
C PRO A 197 43.72 -7.15 -6.78
N GLY A 198 44.19 -6.78 -7.97
CA GLY A 198 44.49 -5.38 -8.35
C GLY A 198 43.33 -4.37 -8.21
N ASN A 199 42.06 -4.77 -8.37
CA ASN A 199 40.88 -3.90 -8.23
C ASN A 199 40.45 -3.72 -6.77
N ALA A 200 40.62 -4.73 -5.91
CA ALA A 200 40.46 -4.57 -4.46
C ALA A 200 41.50 -3.57 -3.94
N ARG A 201 42.74 -3.71 -4.41
CA ARG A 201 43.83 -2.75 -4.18
C ARG A 201 43.48 -1.36 -4.72
N TRP A 202 42.80 -1.25 -5.86
CA TRP A 202 42.37 0.02 -6.45
C TRP A 202 41.27 0.72 -5.64
N VAL A 203 40.28 -0.02 -5.13
CA VAL A 203 39.25 0.52 -4.23
C VAL A 203 39.86 0.94 -2.89
N ALA A 204 40.78 0.14 -2.33
CA ALA A 204 41.54 0.52 -1.15
C ALA A 204 42.39 1.79 -1.40
N LEU A 205 43.06 1.89 -2.56
CA LEU A 205 43.79 3.09 -2.99
C LEU A 205 42.89 4.32 -3.17
N LYS A 206 41.66 4.15 -3.67
CA LYS A 206 40.70 5.24 -3.82
C LYS A 206 40.22 5.74 -2.45
N LEU A 207 39.86 4.83 -1.55
CA LEU A 207 39.52 5.16 -0.16
C LEU A 207 40.71 5.81 0.56
N HIS A 208 41.93 5.37 0.29
CA HIS A 208 43.16 5.98 0.80
C HIS A 208 43.33 7.41 0.30
N ARG A 209 43.17 7.66 -1.00
CA ARG A 209 43.25 9.03 -1.56
C ARG A 209 42.17 9.94 -1.01
N GLU A 210 40.95 9.45 -0.85
CA GLU A 210 39.87 10.23 -0.23
C GLU A 210 40.16 10.52 1.26
N ALA A 211 40.75 9.56 1.98
CA ALA A 211 41.21 9.77 3.35
C ALA A 211 42.36 10.78 3.43
N ASP A 212 43.36 10.72 2.55
CA ASP A 212 44.47 11.69 2.47
C ASP A 212 43.93 13.10 2.17
N THR A 213 42.99 13.22 1.23
CA THR A 213 42.37 14.52 0.92
C THR A 213 41.62 15.08 2.13
N ARG A 214 40.93 14.22 2.90
CA ARG A 214 40.26 14.61 4.16
C ARG A 214 41.27 14.98 5.26
N LEU A 215 42.42 14.32 5.30
CA LEU A 215 43.51 14.60 6.22
C LEU A 215 44.17 15.95 5.93
N ASP A 216 44.41 16.27 4.67
CA ASP A 216 44.94 17.58 4.25
C ASP A 216 43.98 18.71 4.62
N LEU A 217 42.67 18.49 4.39
CA LEU A 217 41.62 19.43 4.80
C LEU A 217 41.52 19.58 6.32
N ALA A 218 41.72 18.51 7.09
CA ALA A 218 41.71 18.54 8.55
C ALA A 218 42.98 19.18 9.14
N ALA A 219 44.14 18.94 8.53
CA ALA A 219 45.42 19.55 8.89
C ALA A 219 45.41 21.07 8.65
N ALA A 220 44.80 21.51 7.54
CA ALA A 220 44.57 22.93 7.26
C ALA A 220 43.68 23.63 8.30
N ARG A 221 42.86 22.87 9.05
CA ARG A 221 41.97 23.37 10.12
C ARG A 221 42.60 23.30 11.52
N GLY A 222 43.90 23.04 11.64
CA GLY A 222 44.66 23.17 12.89
C GLY A 222 44.53 22.00 13.88
N GLY A 223 43.91 20.88 13.50
CA GLY A 223 43.61 19.75 14.40
C GLY A 223 44.63 18.61 14.42
N ARG A 224 45.93 18.88 14.51
CA ARG A 224 47.02 17.87 14.30
C ARG A 224 46.88 16.56 15.10
N GLU A 225 46.38 16.58 16.33
CA GLU A 225 46.23 15.37 17.15
C GLU A 225 45.04 14.49 16.73
N ARG A 226 43.91 15.09 16.34
CA ARG A 226 42.77 14.32 15.77
C ARG A 226 43.14 13.73 14.42
N THR A 227 43.91 14.47 13.61
CA THR A 227 44.45 14.02 12.33
C THR A 227 45.31 12.76 12.49
N ALA A 228 46.23 12.72 13.45
CA ALA A 228 47.11 11.56 13.67
C ALA A 228 46.35 10.30 14.14
N ALA A 229 45.29 10.45 14.93
CA ALA A 229 44.44 9.33 15.35
C ALA A 229 43.61 8.77 14.18
N GLU A 230 43.11 9.64 13.30
CA GLU A 230 42.40 9.27 12.08
C GLU A 230 43.33 8.50 11.11
N VAL A 231 44.57 8.99 10.89
CA VAL A 231 45.58 8.30 10.07
C VAL A 231 45.84 6.89 10.60
N ARG A 232 46.02 6.72 11.92
CA ARG A 232 46.27 5.39 12.50
C ARG A 232 45.07 4.46 12.35
N ARG A 233 43.84 4.97 12.44
CA ARG A 233 42.63 4.17 12.17
C ARG A 233 42.56 3.71 10.71
N VAL A 234 42.81 4.62 9.77
CA VAL A 234 42.77 4.30 8.33
C VAL A 234 43.89 3.32 7.97
N ALA A 235 45.12 3.55 8.44
CA ALA A 235 46.25 2.65 8.23
C ALA A 235 45.97 1.25 8.78
N LYS A 236 45.40 1.16 9.99
CA LYS A 236 44.99 -0.12 10.58
C LYS A 236 43.89 -0.80 9.76
N ALA A 237 42.88 -0.06 9.31
CA ALA A 237 41.83 -0.60 8.46
C ALA A 237 42.37 -1.16 7.14
N ILE A 238 43.40 -0.52 6.56
CA ILE A 238 44.08 -1.03 5.35
C ILE A 238 44.81 -2.33 5.65
N THR A 239 45.55 -2.40 6.76
CA THR A 239 46.26 -3.63 7.16
C THR A 239 45.28 -4.77 7.45
N ASP A 240 44.13 -4.46 8.06
CA ASP A 240 43.07 -5.43 8.33
C ASP A 240 42.41 -5.90 7.02
N ILE A 241 42.25 -5.02 6.02
CA ILE A 241 41.76 -5.38 4.67
C ILE A 241 42.75 -6.30 3.94
N ASP A 242 44.04 -5.99 3.96
CA ASP A 242 45.08 -6.83 3.33
C ASP A 242 45.13 -8.23 3.97
N LYS A 243 45.03 -8.29 5.30
CA LYS A 243 44.99 -9.56 6.04
C LYS A 243 43.74 -10.39 5.72
N LEU A 244 42.58 -9.74 5.60
CA LEU A 244 41.34 -10.39 5.14
C LEU A 244 41.48 -10.92 3.70
N LEU A 245 42.19 -10.20 2.83
CA LEU A 245 42.44 -10.67 1.46
C LEU A 245 43.37 -11.90 1.43
N GLU A 246 44.39 -11.97 2.30
CA GLU A 246 45.31 -13.11 2.42
C GLU A 246 44.66 -14.36 3.03
N ASP A 247 43.77 -14.23 4.01
CA ASP A 247 43.12 -15.34 4.72
C ASP A 247 42.01 -16.05 3.91
N GLY A 248 41.91 -15.79 2.60
CA GLY A 248 40.83 -16.32 1.75
C GLY A 248 39.47 -15.67 2.01
N ALA A 249 39.40 -14.57 2.78
CA ALA A 249 38.15 -13.84 2.96
C ALA A 249 37.63 -13.24 1.65
N GLY A 250 38.45 -13.14 0.59
CA GLY A 250 37.97 -12.81 -0.77
C GLY A 250 36.91 -13.77 -1.32
N ILE A 251 36.97 -15.07 -0.97
CA ILE A 251 35.94 -16.07 -1.36
C ILE A 251 34.65 -15.87 -0.54
N LYS A 252 34.79 -15.53 0.75
CA LYS A 252 33.66 -15.22 1.62
C LYS A 252 32.98 -13.91 1.20
N TRP A 253 33.77 -12.87 0.89
CA TRP A 253 33.29 -11.56 0.47
C TRP A 253 32.59 -11.59 -0.88
N THR A 254 33.08 -12.42 -1.82
CA THR A 254 32.39 -12.64 -3.10
C THR A 254 31.06 -13.37 -2.92
N LYS A 255 31.00 -14.35 -2.02
CA LYS A 255 29.74 -15.02 -1.66
C LYS A 255 28.77 -14.06 -0.97
N ASP A 256 29.22 -13.28 0.02
CA ASP A 256 28.39 -12.30 0.74
C ASP A 256 27.86 -11.21 -0.22
N LEU A 257 28.67 -10.78 -1.20
CA LEU A 257 28.24 -9.87 -2.26
C LEU A 257 27.25 -10.51 -3.24
N GLU A 258 27.42 -11.79 -3.59
CA GLU A 258 26.45 -12.54 -4.42
C GLU A 258 25.13 -12.70 -3.68
N ASP A 259 25.15 -13.08 -2.40
CA ASP A 259 23.97 -13.23 -1.56
C ASP A 259 23.24 -11.89 -1.40
N HIS A 260 23.96 -10.81 -1.10
CA HIS A 260 23.37 -9.46 -1.03
C HIS A 260 22.77 -8.99 -2.35
N ARG A 261 23.34 -9.39 -3.50
CA ARG A 261 22.76 -9.09 -4.82
C ARG A 261 21.48 -9.87 -5.06
N VAL A 262 21.44 -11.14 -4.71
CA VAL A 262 20.23 -11.96 -4.81
C VAL A 262 19.14 -11.35 -3.93
N GLU A 263 19.48 -10.90 -2.72
CA GLU A 263 18.54 -10.19 -1.84
C GLU A 263 17.99 -8.90 -2.47
N GLN A 264 18.84 -8.06 -3.08
CA GLN A 264 18.39 -6.84 -3.76
C GLN A 264 17.45 -7.12 -4.94
N LEU A 265 17.72 -8.17 -5.71
CA LEU A 265 16.84 -8.58 -6.82
C LEU A 265 15.51 -9.13 -6.31
N VAL A 266 15.55 -9.96 -5.26
CA VAL A 266 14.35 -10.49 -4.61
C VAL A 266 13.50 -9.35 -4.05
N GLU A 267 14.10 -8.32 -3.45
CA GLU A 267 13.37 -7.16 -2.94
C GLU A 267 12.77 -6.31 -4.08
N ALA A 268 13.49 -6.12 -5.19
CA ALA A 268 12.95 -5.41 -6.35
C ALA A 268 11.72 -6.14 -6.94
N ASP A 269 11.80 -7.46 -7.07
CA ASP A 269 10.71 -8.29 -7.57
C ASP A 269 9.54 -8.34 -6.58
N LYS A 270 9.82 -8.33 -5.28
CA LYS A 270 8.80 -8.21 -4.24
C LYS A 270 7.99 -6.92 -4.42
N LEU A 271 8.65 -5.78 -4.62
CA LEU A 271 7.99 -4.51 -4.85
C LEU A 271 7.11 -4.53 -6.10
N VAL A 272 7.55 -5.20 -7.17
CA VAL A 272 6.76 -5.37 -8.39
C VAL A 272 5.55 -6.26 -8.13
N ALA A 273 5.71 -7.38 -7.43
CA ALA A 273 4.63 -8.30 -7.10
C ALA A 273 3.57 -7.61 -6.23
N GLU A 274 3.99 -6.85 -5.21
CA GLU A 274 3.11 -6.03 -4.37
C GLU A 274 2.39 -4.95 -5.19
N ALA A 275 3.09 -4.29 -6.13
CA ALA A 275 2.50 -3.29 -7.01
C ALA A 275 1.44 -3.87 -7.96
N VAL A 276 1.72 -5.03 -8.57
CA VAL A 276 0.77 -5.76 -9.43
C VAL A 276 -0.45 -6.21 -8.64
N PHE A 277 -0.24 -6.76 -7.45
CA PHE A 277 -1.33 -7.17 -6.58
C PHE A 277 -2.19 -5.97 -6.15
N THR A 278 -1.56 -4.84 -5.81
CA THR A 278 -2.29 -3.60 -5.49
C THR A 278 -3.07 -3.08 -6.70
N ALA A 279 -2.50 -3.17 -7.92
CA ALA A 279 -3.20 -2.79 -9.15
C ALA A 279 -4.44 -3.65 -9.39
N TRP A 280 -4.36 -4.95 -9.10
CA TRP A 280 -5.50 -5.87 -9.14
C TRP A 280 -6.61 -5.47 -8.16
N ILE A 281 -6.26 -5.12 -6.92
CA ILE A 281 -7.23 -4.64 -5.92
C ILE A 281 -7.89 -3.32 -6.36
N ILE A 282 -7.11 -2.39 -6.93
CA ILE A 282 -7.67 -1.15 -7.49
C ILE A 282 -8.63 -1.45 -8.64
N PHE A 283 -8.25 -2.36 -9.54
CA PHE A 283 -9.09 -2.74 -10.66
C PHE A 283 -10.44 -3.31 -10.21
N LEU A 284 -10.45 -4.21 -9.21
CA LEU A 284 -11.69 -4.71 -8.61
C LEU A 284 -12.54 -3.59 -8.02
N ASN A 285 -11.93 -2.64 -7.30
CA ASN A 285 -12.65 -1.50 -6.74
C ASN A 285 -13.16 -0.53 -7.81
N ILE A 286 -12.52 -0.41 -8.97
CA ILE A 286 -13.05 0.37 -10.09
C ILE A 286 -14.31 -0.31 -10.64
N ILE A 287 -14.32 -1.64 -10.81
CA ILE A 287 -15.52 -2.38 -11.23
C ILE A 287 -16.65 -2.17 -10.22
N ALA A 288 -16.34 -2.28 -8.93
CA ALA A 288 -17.33 -2.07 -7.89
C ALA A 288 -17.85 -0.63 -7.85
N GLY A 289 -16.97 0.36 -7.97
CA GLY A 289 -17.35 1.76 -8.09
C GLY A 289 -18.25 2.00 -9.30
N VAL A 290 -17.99 1.39 -10.46
CA VAL A 290 -18.89 1.49 -11.62
C VAL A 290 -20.26 0.85 -11.35
N GLY A 291 -20.36 -0.16 -10.49
CA GLY A 291 -21.66 -0.67 -10.05
C GLY A 291 -22.39 0.30 -9.12
N TYR A 292 -21.69 0.76 -8.09
CA TYR A 292 -22.27 1.42 -6.92
C TYR A 292 -22.31 2.94 -6.99
N PHE A 293 -21.35 3.58 -7.66
CA PHE A 293 -21.30 5.04 -7.83
C PHE A 293 -22.43 5.57 -8.71
N PHE A 294 -22.87 4.77 -9.68
CA PHE A 294 -23.95 5.18 -10.57
C PHE A 294 -25.33 5.15 -9.89
N ILE A 295 -25.51 4.38 -8.82
CA ILE A 295 -26.77 4.36 -8.06
C ILE A 295 -27.11 5.76 -7.50
N PRO A 296 -26.27 6.41 -6.67
CA PRO A 296 -26.56 7.76 -6.21
C PRO A 296 -26.53 8.77 -7.36
N LEU A 297 -25.71 8.57 -8.38
CA LEU A 297 -25.65 9.49 -9.51
C LEU A 297 -26.98 9.55 -10.27
N THR A 298 -27.58 8.39 -10.55
CA THR A 298 -28.90 8.27 -11.21
C THR A 298 -30.04 8.77 -10.34
N TYR A 299 -29.91 8.67 -9.02
CA TYR A 299 -30.83 9.30 -8.09
C TYR A 299 -30.79 10.84 -8.14
N TYR A 300 -29.59 11.44 -8.18
CA TYR A 300 -29.44 12.90 -8.21
C TYR A 300 -29.61 13.53 -9.59
N VAL A 301 -29.40 12.75 -10.66
CA VAL A 301 -29.53 13.17 -12.06
C VAL A 301 -30.46 12.19 -12.76
N PRO A 302 -31.79 12.31 -12.61
CA PRO A 302 -32.73 11.31 -13.12
C PRO A 302 -32.90 11.33 -14.66
N ASP A 303 -32.43 12.38 -15.33
CA ASP A 303 -32.55 12.52 -16.78
C ASP A 303 -31.46 11.71 -17.52
N GLU A 304 -31.87 10.64 -18.20
CA GLU A 304 -30.98 9.80 -19.01
C GLU A 304 -30.30 10.58 -20.14
N GLY A 305 -30.96 11.60 -20.70
CA GLY A 305 -30.42 12.43 -21.76
C GLY A 305 -29.15 13.17 -21.31
N THR A 306 -29.16 13.69 -20.08
CA THR A 306 -28.00 14.32 -19.45
C THR A 306 -26.84 13.33 -19.31
N PHE A 307 -27.10 12.07 -18.92
CA PHE A 307 -26.04 11.05 -18.85
C PHE A 307 -25.47 10.69 -20.21
N ALA A 308 -26.33 10.40 -21.19
CA ALA A 308 -25.91 10.08 -22.54
C ALA A 308 -25.06 11.21 -23.16
N TYR A 309 -25.36 12.47 -22.82
CA TYR A 309 -24.57 13.62 -23.25
C TYR A 309 -23.15 13.64 -22.64
N TYR A 310 -23.00 13.35 -21.35
CA TYR A 310 -21.70 13.43 -20.66
C TYR A 310 -20.86 12.14 -20.72
N LEU A 311 -21.50 10.98 -20.82
CA LEU A 311 -20.86 9.67 -20.81
C LEU A 311 -20.81 9.02 -22.21
N TRP A 312 -21.36 9.71 -23.22
CA TRP A 312 -21.41 9.24 -24.61
C TRP A 312 -22.02 7.83 -24.74
N ASP A 313 -21.55 7.06 -25.72
CA ASP A 313 -21.99 5.69 -26.03
C ASP A 313 -21.58 4.64 -24.97
N LEU A 314 -20.91 5.05 -23.89
CA LEU A 314 -20.52 4.15 -22.80
C LEU A 314 -21.62 3.97 -21.74
N TRP A 315 -22.73 4.71 -21.86
CA TRP A 315 -23.87 4.62 -20.96
C TRP A 315 -24.76 3.41 -21.28
N PRO A 316 -24.82 2.37 -20.42
CA PRO A 316 -25.61 1.17 -20.72
C PRO A 316 -27.08 1.30 -20.31
N GLY A 317 -27.52 2.45 -19.77
CA GLY A 317 -28.88 2.69 -19.29
C GLY A 317 -29.06 2.46 -17.78
N HIS A 318 -30.07 3.10 -17.19
CA HIS A 318 -30.37 2.99 -15.75
C HIS A 318 -30.67 1.55 -15.32
N GLU A 319 -31.52 0.85 -16.08
CA GLU A 319 -31.92 -0.53 -15.77
C GLU A 319 -30.74 -1.49 -15.76
N PHE A 320 -29.83 -1.35 -16.74
CA PHE A 320 -28.63 -2.18 -16.80
C PHE A 320 -27.73 -1.95 -15.57
N LEU A 321 -27.49 -0.69 -15.19
CA LEU A 321 -26.65 -0.37 -14.03
C LEU A 321 -27.30 -0.82 -12.72
N ALA A 322 -28.61 -0.66 -12.58
CA ALA A 322 -29.35 -1.07 -11.39
C ALA A 322 -29.20 -2.58 -11.12
N TRP A 323 -29.23 -3.40 -12.18
CA TRP A 323 -29.12 -4.86 -12.02
C TRP A 323 -27.69 -5.38 -12.20
N TRP A 324 -27.14 -5.23 -13.41
CA TRP A 324 -25.84 -5.78 -13.78
C TRP A 324 -24.67 -5.01 -13.19
N GLY A 325 -24.81 -3.69 -13.06
CA GLY A 325 -23.83 -2.86 -12.35
C GLY A 325 -23.70 -3.29 -10.90
N ASN A 326 -24.82 -3.38 -10.19
CA ASN A 326 -24.85 -3.83 -8.79
C ASN A 326 -24.27 -5.24 -8.61
N LEU A 327 -24.70 -6.21 -9.44
CA LEU A 327 -24.17 -7.58 -9.40
C LEU A 327 -22.66 -7.62 -9.69
N ALA A 328 -22.18 -6.89 -10.70
CA ALA A 328 -20.75 -6.82 -11.02
C ALA A 328 -19.95 -6.24 -9.85
N GLY A 329 -20.49 -5.22 -9.18
CA GLY A 329 -19.87 -4.64 -8.00
C GLY A 329 -19.85 -5.58 -6.80
N ASP A 330 -20.95 -6.29 -6.55
CA ASP A 330 -21.01 -7.35 -5.52
C ASP A 330 -19.96 -8.43 -5.74
N VAL A 331 -19.81 -8.89 -6.99
CA VAL A 331 -18.80 -9.89 -7.35
C VAL A 331 -17.40 -9.33 -7.16
N ALA A 332 -17.12 -8.12 -7.63
CA ALA A 332 -15.80 -7.50 -7.50
C ALA A 332 -15.40 -7.28 -6.03
N TRP A 333 -16.31 -6.75 -5.21
CA TRP A 333 -16.13 -6.62 -3.76
C TRP A 333 -16.13 -7.96 -3.03
N THR A 334 -16.62 -9.05 -3.61
CA THR A 334 -16.42 -10.41 -3.05
C THR A 334 -15.01 -10.94 -3.36
N LEU A 335 -14.52 -10.71 -4.58
CA LEU A 335 -13.20 -11.15 -5.02
C LEU A 335 -12.06 -10.38 -4.34
N GLU A 336 -12.28 -9.12 -3.97
CA GLU A 336 -11.29 -8.29 -3.28
C GLU A 336 -10.82 -8.89 -1.93
N PRO A 337 -11.68 -9.10 -0.92
CA PRO A 337 -11.27 -9.66 0.37
C PRO A 337 -10.73 -11.08 0.21
N LEU A 338 -11.25 -11.86 -0.74
CA LEU A 338 -10.69 -13.17 -1.08
C LEU A 338 -9.25 -13.05 -1.57
N SER A 339 -8.99 -12.09 -2.46
CA SER A 339 -7.64 -11.80 -2.97
C SER A 339 -6.72 -11.35 -1.83
N LEU A 340 -7.18 -10.47 -0.95
CA LEU A 340 -6.41 -9.98 0.22
C LEU A 340 -6.06 -11.10 1.20
N LEU A 341 -6.97 -12.05 1.43
CA LEU A 341 -6.72 -13.23 2.24
C LEU A 341 -5.72 -14.19 1.58
N ALA A 342 -5.74 -14.31 0.25
CA ALA A 342 -4.81 -15.13 -0.52
C ALA A 342 -3.43 -14.49 -0.72
N ALA A 343 -3.32 -13.16 -0.58
CA ALA A 343 -2.12 -12.38 -0.91
C ALA A 343 -0.83 -12.91 -0.27
N PRO A 344 -0.78 -13.28 1.04
CA PRO A 344 0.46 -13.77 1.64
C PRO A 344 0.98 -15.05 0.99
N ALA A 345 0.07 -15.96 0.59
CA ALA A 345 0.44 -17.20 -0.08
C ALA A 345 0.92 -16.95 -1.52
N LEU A 346 0.24 -16.07 -2.26
CA LEU A 346 0.60 -15.70 -3.62
C LEU A 346 1.95 -14.98 -3.67
N LEU A 347 2.18 -14.00 -2.79
CA LEU A 347 3.45 -13.30 -2.69
C LEU A 347 4.59 -14.25 -2.28
N ALA A 348 4.36 -15.14 -1.31
CA ALA A 348 5.36 -16.12 -0.92
C ALA A 348 5.74 -17.07 -2.07
N LEU A 349 4.78 -17.45 -2.93
CA LEU A 349 5.05 -18.25 -4.12
C LEU A 349 5.90 -17.48 -5.13
N VAL A 350 5.53 -16.23 -5.45
CA VAL A 350 6.29 -15.38 -6.38
C VAL A 350 7.73 -15.19 -5.90
N LEU A 351 7.92 -14.88 -4.61
CA LEU A 351 9.26 -14.68 -4.04
C LEU A 351 10.12 -15.93 -4.07
N ARG A 352 9.54 -17.12 -3.87
CA ARG A 352 10.25 -18.40 -4.01
C ARG A 352 10.71 -18.60 -5.45
N CYS A 353 9.81 -18.44 -6.41
CA CYS A 353 10.12 -18.57 -7.84
C CYS A 353 11.21 -17.60 -8.29
N THR A 354 11.13 -16.32 -7.88
CA THR A 354 12.16 -15.32 -8.16
C THR A 354 13.50 -15.72 -7.56
N ARG A 355 13.52 -16.12 -6.29
CA ARG A 355 14.77 -16.51 -5.62
C ARG A 355 15.42 -17.69 -6.32
N ASP A 356 14.65 -18.71 -6.66
CA ASP A 356 15.15 -19.89 -7.35
C ASP A 356 15.69 -19.52 -8.75
N ALA A 357 14.98 -18.67 -9.50
CA ALA A 357 15.44 -18.15 -10.78
C ALA A 357 16.74 -17.33 -10.66
N ALA A 358 16.85 -16.46 -9.65
CA ALA A 358 18.03 -15.65 -9.40
C ALA A 358 19.25 -16.50 -9.03
N VAL A 359 19.07 -17.51 -8.17
CA VAL A 359 20.11 -18.47 -7.80
C VAL A 359 20.56 -19.30 -9.01
N HIS A 360 19.62 -19.74 -9.85
CA HIS A 360 19.93 -20.47 -11.09
C HIS A 360 20.70 -19.60 -12.09
N ALA A 361 20.33 -18.33 -12.26
CA ALA A 361 21.04 -17.39 -13.11
C ALA A 361 22.48 -17.15 -12.61
N ALA A 362 22.66 -16.94 -11.29
CA ALA A 362 23.97 -16.74 -10.68
C ALA A 362 24.89 -17.97 -10.84
N ARG A 363 24.34 -19.19 -10.90
CA ARG A 363 25.11 -20.41 -11.13
C ARG A 363 25.56 -20.59 -12.59
N LYS A 364 24.80 -20.10 -13.57
CA LYS A 364 25.16 -20.19 -14.99
C LYS A 364 26.29 -19.24 -15.40
N ASP A 365 26.49 -18.17 -14.63
CA ASP A 365 27.55 -17.18 -14.87
C ASP A 365 28.93 -17.59 -14.29
N LYS A 366 29.00 -18.74 -13.60
CA LYS A 366 30.25 -19.37 -13.12
C LYS A 366 30.73 -20.41 -14.12
#